data_AF-A0A9E5EIX7-F1
#
_entry.id   AF-A0A9E5EIX7-F1
#
_cell.length_a   1.000
_cell.length_b   1.000
_cell.length_c   1.000
_cell.angle_alpha   90.00
_cell.angle_beta   90.00
_cell.angle_gamma   90.00
#
_symmetry.space_group_name_H-M   'P 1'
#
loop_
_entity.id
_entity.type
_entity.pdbx_description
1 polymer ?
#
loop_
_entity_poly.entity_id
_entity_poly.type
_entity_poly.pdbx_seq_one_letter_code
_entity_poly.pdbx_strand_id
1 'polypeptide(L)'
;NDLPFSAEELLDPAVLRVAYERHNLQQWIEFPAFESSLSISQSSANLQGIFGEYSTRLSDSKLTGPDRQAVEQEYRSRLRSSLSPVYKLAWFDGSRSPGVPLDVKRKVLADIPVLWAEQAVSTKQIYSFSSLLPGLNPNYEKEGQSEMEKFAAINNRARALEEGLASVEKLPGAATVALSDGTTVVDLKLRLRAFREQTLPSIQDSVLTQIGNNQEMLKLSQAMELQLKFRESRAKSSQDRLSALVETYRDYLAGRPGSISADTGGPVASTGGRFVEIFLNRLLGLAQTGADRDYLRKMLEEIEKGRIQATQDELSCQELRQNLEMVRSALARQGAERPAGSPLQPPPPQEDRATSGIAASLRDSAAQLGLLLDSSRQLVIAISESYLGHHPDLFSVTRGWELKKVQPLSRVALILALVAWVVLGFFSLLMLLFIKHRIVSLSRSARQS
;
A
#
# COMPACT_ATOMS: atom_id res chain seq x y z
N ASN A 1 4.56 -3.10 3.77
CA ASN A 1 5.33 -1.84 3.73
C ASN A 1 5.27 -1.09 2.40
N ASP A 2 4.55 -1.56 1.37
CA ASP A 2 4.41 -0.90 0.05
C ASP A 2 5.73 -0.43 -0.61
N LEU A 3 6.88 -0.90 -0.11
CA LEU A 3 8.19 -0.65 -0.68
C LEU A 3 8.29 -1.49 -1.96
N PRO A 4 8.51 -0.86 -3.12
CA PRO A 4 8.66 -1.60 -4.37
C PRO A 4 9.92 -2.46 -4.29
N PHE A 5 9.80 -3.74 -4.62
CA PHE A 5 10.94 -4.64 -4.78
C PHE A 5 11.89 -4.05 -5.85
N SER A 6 13.13 -3.79 -5.46
CA SER A 6 14.20 -3.52 -6.42
C SER A 6 15.03 -4.77 -6.59
N ALA A 7 15.17 -5.24 -7.84
CA ALA A 7 15.99 -6.39 -8.17
C ALA A 7 17.48 -6.16 -7.84
N GLU A 8 17.93 -4.91 -7.75
CA GLU A 8 19.29 -4.55 -7.33
C GLU A 8 19.58 -5.00 -5.89
N GLU A 9 18.56 -5.19 -5.05
CA GLU A 9 18.74 -5.69 -3.68
C GLU A 9 19.27 -7.13 -3.64
N LEU A 10 19.10 -7.91 -4.71
CA LEU A 10 19.71 -9.25 -4.83
C LEU A 10 21.23 -9.18 -5.01
N LEU A 11 21.75 -8.04 -5.43
CA LEU A 11 23.18 -7.76 -5.59
C LEU A 11 23.75 -6.94 -4.43
N ASP A 12 23.00 -6.77 -3.33
CA ASP A 12 23.47 -6.07 -2.15
C ASP A 12 24.74 -6.78 -1.60
N PRO A 13 25.84 -6.03 -1.36
CA PRO A 13 27.08 -6.59 -0.82
C PRO A 13 26.88 -7.42 0.46
N ALA A 14 25.87 -7.11 1.29
CA ALA A 14 25.56 -7.88 2.49
C ALA A 14 25.06 -9.29 2.16
N VAL A 15 24.11 -9.41 1.21
CA VAL A 15 23.58 -10.70 0.74
C VAL A 15 24.68 -11.50 0.06
N LEU A 16 25.46 -10.84 -0.81
CA LEU A 16 26.54 -11.47 -1.55
C LEU A 16 27.67 -11.95 -0.63
N ARG A 17 27.96 -11.24 0.46
CA ARG A 17 28.97 -11.66 1.44
C ARG A 17 28.57 -12.95 2.15
N VAL A 18 27.31 -13.07 2.55
CA VAL A 18 26.79 -14.31 3.15
C VAL A 18 26.87 -15.47 2.15
N ALA A 19 26.50 -15.25 0.89
CA ALA A 19 26.61 -16.26 -0.16
C ALA A 19 28.07 -16.69 -0.40
N TYR A 20 28.99 -15.72 -0.43
CA TYR A 20 30.41 -15.93 -0.65
C TYR A 20 31.06 -16.78 0.45
N GLU A 21 30.71 -16.51 1.71
CA GLU A 21 31.17 -17.26 2.88
C GLU A 21 30.52 -18.65 2.94
N ARG A 22 29.19 -18.74 2.78
CA ARG A 22 28.43 -20.01 2.85
C ARG A 22 28.93 -21.04 1.84
N HIS A 23 29.39 -20.61 0.66
CA HIS A 23 29.91 -21.49 -0.38
C HIS A 23 31.45 -21.56 -0.47
N ASN A 24 32.18 -20.98 0.49
CA ASN A 24 33.65 -20.97 0.52
C ASN A 24 34.30 -20.48 -0.78
N LEU A 25 33.74 -19.43 -1.40
CA LEU A 25 34.14 -18.98 -2.74
C LEU A 25 35.58 -18.42 -2.81
N GLN A 26 36.14 -18.09 -1.65
CA GLN A 26 37.52 -17.65 -1.42
C GLN A 26 38.58 -18.56 -2.06
N GLN A 27 38.26 -19.85 -2.26
CA GLN A 27 39.16 -20.83 -2.84
C GLN A 27 39.35 -20.64 -4.36
N TRP A 28 38.45 -19.91 -5.03
CA TRP A 28 38.42 -19.77 -6.49
C TRP A 28 38.42 -18.31 -6.97
N ILE A 29 37.77 -17.41 -6.23
CA ILE A 29 37.58 -16.02 -6.63
C ILE A 29 37.59 -15.10 -5.41
N GLU A 30 38.20 -13.91 -5.52
CA GLU A 30 38.13 -12.89 -4.48
C GLU A 30 36.75 -12.21 -4.46
N PHE A 31 36.33 -11.72 -3.30
CA PHE A 31 35.00 -11.12 -3.12
C PHE A 31 34.68 -9.99 -4.13
N PRO A 32 35.55 -9.01 -4.41
CA PRO A 32 35.25 -7.96 -5.40
C PRO A 32 35.08 -8.50 -6.83
N ALA A 33 35.82 -9.56 -7.18
CA ALA A 33 35.71 -10.23 -8.47
C ALA A 33 34.41 -11.05 -8.55
N PHE A 34 33.96 -11.64 -7.44
CA PHE A 34 32.67 -12.32 -7.34
C PHE A 34 31.51 -11.32 -7.48
N GLU A 35 31.53 -10.22 -6.73
CA GLU A 35 30.51 -9.17 -6.78
C GLU A 35 30.34 -8.62 -8.20
N SER A 36 31.45 -8.28 -8.87
CA SER A 36 31.44 -7.78 -10.25
C SER A 36 31.11 -8.84 -11.31
N SER A 37 31.15 -10.14 -10.97
CA SER A 37 30.79 -11.23 -11.88
C SER A 37 29.28 -11.44 -11.99
N LEU A 38 28.51 -10.92 -11.06
CA LEU A 38 27.06 -11.06 -11.03
C LEU A 38 26.37 -9.89 -11.73
N SER A 39 25.27 -10.20 -12.41
CA SER A 39 24.42 -9.19 -13.00
C SER A 39 22.96 -9.60 -12.92
N ILE A 40 22.09 -8.61 -12.79
CA ILE A 40 20.65 -8.80 -12.88
C ILE A 40 20.10 -8.01 -14.05
N SER A 41 19.22 -8.64 -14.82
CA SER A 41 18.55 -8.01 -15.95
C SER A 41 17.07 -8.37 -15.92
N GLN A 42 16.19 -7.44 -16.27
CA GLN A 42 14.77 -7.75 -16.35
C GLN A 42 14.51 -8.66 -17.55
N SER A 43 13.89 -9.82 -17.33
CA SER A 43 13.57 -10.77 -18.39
C SER A 43 12.22 -10.43 -18.98
N SER A 44 12.22 -9.55 -19.97
CA SER A 44 11.04 -9.24 -20.76
C SER A 44 11.36 -9.46 -22.23
N ALA A 45 11.11 -10.69 -22.70
CA ALA A 45 11.10 -10.99 -24.13
C ALA A 45 10.21 -9.99 -24.92
N ASN A 46 9.20 -9.42 -24.25
CA ASN A 46 8.30 -8.40 -24.80
C ASN A 46 8.93 -7.01 -24.92
N LEU A 47 9.91 -6.60 -24.10
CA LEU A 47 10.42 -5.21 -24.16
C LEU A 47 11.23 -4.94 -25.43
N GLN A 48 12.00 -5.91 -25.92
CA GLN A 48 12.70 -5.76 -27.20
C GLN A 48 11.72 -5.70 -28.38
N GLY A 49 10.63 -6.48 -28.33
CA GLY A 49 9.56 -6.43 -29.31
C GLY A 49 8.82 -5.09 -29.30
N ILE A 50 8.45 -4.59 -28.12
CA ILE A 50 7.82 -3.27 -27.94
C ILE A 50 8.77 -2.16 -28.41
N PHE A 51 10.05 -2.21 -28.04
CA PHE A 51 11.02 -1.22 -28.51
C PHE A 51 11.15 -1.23 -30.05
N GLY A 52 11.22 -2.41 -30.67
CA GLY A 52 11.25 -2.55 -32.14
C GLY A 52 9.99 -2.05 -32.83
N GLU A 53 8.82 -2.41 -32.30
CA GLU A 53 7.50 -1.99 -32.82
C GLU A 53 7.34 -0.46 -32.76
N TYR A 54 7.60 0.14 -31.59
CA TYR A 54 7.39 1.57 -31.40
C TYR A 54 8.50 2.42 -32.00
N SER A 55 9.74 1.94 -32.10
CA SER A 55 10.79 2.64 -32.86
C SER A 55 10.46 2.71 -34.35
N THR A 56 9.91 1.63 -34.92
CA THR A 56 9.44 1.60 -36.31
C THR A 56 8.27 2.57 -36.50
N ARG A 57 7.26 2.54 -35.61
CA ARG A 57 6.11 3.46 -35.69
C ARG A 57 6.55 4.92 -35.54
N LEU A 58 7.40 5.26 -34.57
CA LEU A 58 7.87 6.64 -34.33
C LEU A 58 8.81 7.17 -35.43
N SER A 59 9.46 6.27 -36.18
CA SER A 59 10.30 6.63 -37.32
C SER A 59 9.52 7.02 -38.58
N ASP A 60 8.20 6.78 -38.62
CA ASP A 60 7.37 7.19 -39.75
C ASP A 60 7.27 8.73 -39.83
N SER A 61 7.76 9.28 -40.94
CA SER A 61 7.76 10.71 -41.22
C SER A 61 6.37 11.28 -41.52
N LYS A 62 5.37 10.42 -41.70
CA LYS A 62 3.97 10.80 -41.96
C LYS A 62 3.16 11.04 -40.69
N LEU A 63 3.70 10.74 -39.52
CA LEU A 63 3.04 11.00 -38.24
C LEU A 63 2.93 12.50 -37.98
N THR A 64 1.71 12.98 -37.71
CA THR A 64 1.49 14.35 -37.26
C THR A 64 1.88 14.50 -35.79
N GLY A 65 2.14 15.74 -35.33
CA GLY A 65 2.49 16.04 -33.93
C GLY A 65 1.58 15.38 -32.87
N PRO A 66 0.24 15.48 -32.98
CA PRO A 66 -0.66 14.82 -32.03
C PRO A 66 -0.63 13.29 -32.13
N ASP A 67 -0.47 12.71 -33.34
CA ASP A 67 -0.35 11.26 -33.49
C ASP A 67 0.92 10.72 -32.85
N ARG A 68 2.03 11.46 -32.96
CA ARG A 68 3.29 11.11 -32.30
C ARG A 68 3.15 11.10 -30.78
N GLN A 69 2.43 12.07 -30.20
CA GLN A 69 2.14 12.08 -28.76
C GLN A 69 1.26 10.90 -28.33
N ALA A 70 0.25 10.53 -29.13
CA ALA A 70 -0.59 9.37 -28.84
C ALA A 70 0.23 8.06 -28.88
N VAL A 71 1.12 7.89 -29.86
CA VAL A 71 2.01 6.73 -29.96
C VAL A 71 3.02 6.69 -28.82
N GLU A 72 3.55 7.84 -28.37
CA GLU A 72 4.44 7.92 -27.21
C GLU A 72 3.71 7.59 -25.90
N GLN A 73 2.46 8.04 -25.73
CA GLN A 73 1.64 7.68 -24.57
C GLN A 73 1.28 6.20 -24.57
N GLU A 74 0.94 5.63 -25.73
CA GLU A 74 0.71 4.20 -25.90
C GLU A 74 1.98 3.40 -25.57
N TYR A 75 3.15 3.83 -26.05
CA TYR A 75 4.45 3.25 -25.72
C TYR A 75 4.72 3.26 -24.22
N ARG A 76 4.51 4.40 -23.55
CA ARG A 76 4.69 4.52 -22.08
C ARG A 76 3.70 3.65 -21.30
N SER A 77 2.46 3.54 -21.76
CA SER A 77 1.44 2.68 -21.16
C SER A 77 1.77 1.20 -21.33
N ARG A 78 2.23 0.79 -22.53
CA ARG A 78 2.68 -0.57 -22.81
C ARG A 78 3.96 -0.93 -22.07
N LEU A 79 4.90 0.00 -21.93
CA LEU A 79 6.07 -0.14 -21.08
C LEU A 79 5.65 -0.43 -19.64
N ARG A 80 4.78 0.41 -19.06
CA ARG A 80 4.31 0.25 -17.67
C ARG A 80 3.57 -1.07 -17.44
N SER A 81 2.75 -1.49 -18.39
CA SER A 81 2.01 -2.77 -18.31
C SER A 81 2.87 -4.00 -18.66
N SER A 82 4.01 -3.81 -19.32
CA SER A 82 4.95 -4.89 -19.70
C SER A 82 6.16 -5.02 -18.77
N LEU A 83 6.22 -4.22 -17.69
CA LEU A 83 7.14 -4.44 -16.58
C LEU A 83 6.76 -5.75 -15.89
N SER A 84 7.30 -6.84 -16.41
CA SER A 84 7.14 -8.17 -15.82
C SER A 84 8.03 -8.26 -14.56
N PRO A 85 7.53 -8.82 -13.45
CA PRO A 85 8.30 -9.05 -12.22
C PRO A 85 9.33 -10.19 -12.38
N VAL A 86 9.68 -10.57 -13.60
CA VAL A 86 10.62 -11.65 -13.91
C VAL A 86 11.99 -11.05 -14.18
N TYR A 87 12.96 -11.48 -13.38
CA TYR A 87 14.35 -11.06 -13.49
C TYR A 87 15.24 -12.26 -13.82
N LYS A 88 16.36 -11.98 -14.48
CA LYS A 88 17.41 -12.94 -14.80
C LYS A 88 18.68 -12.53 -14.08
N LEU A 89 19.09 -13.37 -13.13
CA LEU A 89 20.40 -13.32 -12.49
C LEU A 89 21.39 -14.14 -13.31
N ALA A 90 22.56 -13.57 -13.60
CA ALA A 90 23.60 -14.22 -14.40
C ALA A 90 24.98 -14.04 -13.76
N TRP A 91 25.81 -15.08 -13.88
CA TRP A 91 27.22 -15.08 -13.50
C TRP A 91 28.08 -15.07 -14.77
N PHE A 92 29.03 -14.12 -14.84
CA PHE A 92 30.02 -14.03 -15.92
C PHE A 92 31.41 -14.47 -15.47
N ASP A 93 32.07 -15.29 -16.29
CA ASP A 93 33.45 -15.68 -16.02
C ASP A 93 34.43 -14.59 -16.51
N GLY A 94 35.27 -14.13 -15.59
CA GLY A 94 36.45 -13.33 -15.91
C GLY A 94 37.46 -14.17 -16.69
N SER A 95 38.10 -13.57 -17.70
CA SER A 95 38.93 -14.27 -18.69
C SER A 95 40.26 -14.85 -18.19
N ARG A 96 40.57 -14.80 -16.89
CA ARG A 96 41.94 -15.06 -16.38
C ARG A 96 42.09 -15.89 -15.10
N SER A 97 41.03 -16.33 -14.42
CA SER A 97 41.13 -17.17 -13.20
C SER A 97 40.73 -18.63 -13.47
N PRO A 98 41.23 -19.60 -12.66
CA PRO A 98 40.64 -20.94 -12.63
C PRO A 98 39.17 -20.80 -12.27
N GLY A 99 38.30 -20.99 -13.26
CA GLY A 99 36.89 -20.68 -13.14
C GLY A 99 36.23 -21.49 -12.02
N VAL A 100 35.38 -20.83 -11.23
CA VAL A 100 34.56 -21.49 -10.21
C VAL A 100 33.80 -22.66 -10.86
N PRO A 101 33.79 -23.87 -10.25
CA PRO A 101 33.09 -25.02 -10.81
C PRO A 101 31.61 -24.73 -11.09
N LEU A 102 31.09 -25.28 -12.18
CA LEU A 102 29.72 -24.99 -12.64
C LEU A 102 28.67 -25.36 -11.59
N ASP A 103 28.88 -26.45 -10.86
CA ASP A 103 27.95 -26.91 -9.83
C ASP A 103 27.91 -25.96 -8.63
N VAL A 104 29.06 -25.35 -8.29
CA VAL A 104 29.15 -24.32 -7.25
C VAL A 104 28.44 -23.06 -7.71
N LYS A 105 28.69 -22.58 -8.94
CA LYS A 105 27.99 -21.40 -9.51
C LYS A 105 26.48 -21.56 -9.48
N ARG A 106 25.98 -22.74 -9.87
CA ARG A 106 24.54 -23.01 -9.88
C ARG A 106 23.93 -22.95 -8.49
N LYS A 107 24.62 -23.54 -7.50
CA LYS A 107 24.19 -23.50 -6.10
C LYS A 107 24.17 -22.06 -5.58
N VAL A 108 25.25 -21.30 -5.80
CA VAL A 108 25.34 -19.90 -5.36
C VAL A 108 24.21 -19.05 -5.97
N LEU A 109 23.98 -19.17 -7.29
CA LEU A 109 22.90 -18.43 -7.95
C LEU A 109 21.50 -18.82 -7.45
N ALA A 110 21.31 -20.08 -7.03
CA ALA A 110 20.06 -20.56 -6.47
C ALA A 110 19.82 -20.01 -5.05
N ASP A 111 20.91 -19.89 -4.28
CA ASP A 111 20.87 -19.51 -2.86
C ASP A 111 20.80 -17.99 -2.67
N ILE A 112 21.28 -17.16 -3.62
CA ILE A 112 21.22 -15.69 -3.51
C ILE A 112 19.78 -15.17 -3.25
N PRO A 113 18.74 -15.56 -4.01
CA PRO A 113 17.37 -15.14 -3.72
C PRO A 113 16.85 -15.61 -2.35
N VAL A 114 17.25 -16.81 -1.90
CA VAL A 114 16.89 -17.34 -0.58
C VAL A 114 17.52 -16.50 0.53
N LEU A 115 18.81 -16.20 0.39
CA LEU A 115 19.57 -15.38 1.34
C LEU A 115 19.04 -13.95 1.43
N TRP A 116 18.71 -13.35 0.28
CA TRP A 116 18.05 -12.06 0.27
C TRP A 116 16.69 -12.13 0.98
N ALA A 117 15.89 -13.18 0.73
CA ALA A 117 14.60 -13.36 1.40
C ALA A 117 14.75 -13.46 2.92
N GLU A 118 15.69 -14.28 3.41
CA GLU A 118 16.03 -14.41 4.83
C GLU A 118 16.44 -13.05 5.44
N GLN A 119 17.31 -12.31 4.76
CA GLN A 119 17.81 -11.02 5.22
C GLN A 119 16.75 -9.90 5.16
N ALA A 120 15.90 -9.92 4.13
CA ALA A 120 14.80 -8.98 3.96
C ALA A 120 13.74 -9.18 5.05
N VAL A 121 13.47 -10.44 5.41
CA VAL A 121 12.66 -10.80 6.57
C VAL A 121 13.27 -10.27 7.87
N SER A 122 14.56 -10.54 8.13
CA SER A 122 15.20 -10.22 9.41
C SER A 122 15.47 -8.73 9.61
N THR A 123 15.87 -8.03 8.54
CA THR A 123 16.43 -6.66 8.61
C THR A 123 15.38 -5.62 8.27
N LYS A 124 14.54 -5.88 7.27
CA LYS A 124 13.51 -4.94 6.81
C LYS A 124 12.15 -5.19 7.44
N GLN A 125 12.02 -6.20 8.30
CA GLN A 125 10.82 -6.46 9.07
C GLN A 125 9.57 -6.47 8.16
N ILE A 126 9.69 -7.05 6.97
CA ILE A 126 8.70 -6.92 5.88
C ILE A 126 7.32 -7.46 6.28
N TYR A 127 7.29 -8.38 7.25
CA TYR A 127 6.09 -8.96 7.85
C TYR A 127 5.74 -8.38 9.23
N SER A 128 6.37 -7.29 9.65
CA SER A 128 6.09 -6.67 10.95
C SER A 128 4.85 -5.83 10.85
N PHE A 129 3.71 -6.47 11.06
CA PHE A 129 2.41 -5.83 11.10
C PHE A 129 2.21 -4.99 12.38
N SER A 130 3.23 -4.86 13.24
CA SER A 130 3.20 -4.07 14.48
C SER A 130 2.83 -2.59 14.27
N SER A 131 3.03 -2.05 13.06
CA SER A 131 2.60 -0.70 12.68
C SER A 131 1.08 -0.55 12.53
N LEU A 132 0.33 -1.66 12.41
CA LEU A 132 -1.12 -1.64 12.32
C LEU A 132 -1.80 -1.35 13.66
N LEU A 133 -1.07 -1.45 14.77
CA LEU A 133 -1.59 -1.20 16.11
C LEU A 133 -1.04 0.12 16.67
N PRO A 134 -1.89 0.96 17.30
CA PRO A 134 -1.43 2.19 17.94
C PRO A 134 -0.43 1.89 19.06
N GLY A 135 0.66 2.67 19.13
CA GLY A 135 1.65 2.55 20.19
C GLY A 135 1.10 2.99 21.56
N LEU A 136 1.43 2.24 22.61
CA LEU A 136 1.37 2.72 23.99
C LEU A 136 2.30 3.92 24.14
N ASN A 137 1.72 5.12 24.31
CA ASN A 137 2.48 6.24 24.84
C ASN A 137 2.32 6.20 26.38
N PRO A 138 3.39 5.93 27.14
CA PRO A 138 3.33 5.74 28.60
C PRO A 138 2.87 6.99 29.37
N ASN A 139 2.81 8.15 28.71
CA ASN A 139 2.33 9.41 29.29
C ASN A 139 0.78 9.54 29.31
N TYR A 140 0.07 8.50 29.75
CA TYR A 140 -1.38 8.61 30.04
C TYR A 140 -1.65 9.35 31.35
N GLU A 141 -0.68 9.36 32.26
CA GLU A 141 -0.65 10.13 33.50
C GLU A 141 0.29 11.33 33.32
N LYS A 142 -0.05 12.31 32.47
CA LYS A 142 0.57 13.63 32.67
C LYS A 142 -0.06 14.26 33.90
N GLU A 143 0.78 14.54 34.90
CA GLU A 143 0.40 15.26 36.11
C GLU A 143 -0.29 16.58 35.72
N GLY A 144 -1.54 16.78 36.18
CA GLY A 144 -2.36 17.95 35.83
C GLY A 144 -3.42 17.76 34.73
N GLN A 145 -3.54 16.57 34.12
CA GLN A 145 -4.65 16.29 33.19
C GLN A 145 -5.98 16.10 33.92
N SER A 146 -7.03 16.74 33.42
CA SER A 146 -8.41 16.53 33.86
C SER A 146 -8.83 15.08 33.67
N GLU A 147 -9.66 14.55 34.58
CA GLU A 147 -10.22 13.19 34.50
C GLU A 147 -10.93 12.94 33.16
N MET A 148 -11.52 13.99 32.57
CA MET A 148 -12.18 13.90 31.27
C MET A 148 -11.19 13.83 30.09
N GLU A 149 -10.02 14.47 30.20
CA GLU A 149 -8.95 14.31 29.20
C GLU A 149 -8.41 12.88 29.20
N LYS A 150 -8.29 12.29 30.40
CA LYS A 150 -7.92 10.88 30.56
C LYS A 150 -8.97 9.95 29.95
N PHE A 151 -10.26 10.20 30.21
CA PHE A 151 -11.35 9.47 29.57
C PHE A 151 -11.32 9.56 28.03
N ALA A 152 -11.18 10.78 27.48
CA ALA A 152 -11.08 11.00 26.04
C ALA A 152 -9.88 10.27 25.42
N ALA A 153 -8.74 10.24 26.12
CA ALA A 153 -7.56 9.49 25.69
C ALA A 153 -7.81 7.97 25.66
N ILE A 154 -8.48 7.41 26.68
CA ILE A 154 -8.86 5.99 26.72
C ILE A 154 -9.81 5.66 25.56
N ASN A 155 -10.85 6.47 25.34
CA ASN A 155 -11.83 6.24 24.27
C ASN A 155 -11.19 6.31 22.87
N ASN A 156 -10.35 7.31 22.62
CA ASN A 156 -9.63 7.43 21.34
C ASN A 156 -8.69 6.23 21.10
N ARG A 157 -8.04 5.72 22.14
CA ARG A 157 -7.18 4.53 22.03
C ARG A 157 -7.97 3.25 21.79
N ALA A 158 -9.09 3.06 22.46
CA ALA A 158 -9.97 1.92 22.23
C ALA A 158 -10.45 1.87 20.77
N ARG A 159 -10.82 3.03 20.19
CA ARG A 159 -11.16 3.14 18.77
C ARG A 159 -10.00 2.85 17.83
N ALA A 160 -8.82 3.41 18.11
CA ALA A 160 -7.62 3.16 17.29
C ALA A 160 -7.22 1.67 17.32
N LEU A 161 -7.39 0.99 18.47
CA LEU A 161 -7.16 -0.44 18.59
C LEU A 161 -8.18 -1.24 17.75
N GLU A 162 -9.44 -0.83 17.71
CA GLU A 162 -10.46 -1.48 16.90
C GLU A 162 -10.17 -1.38 15.39
N GLU A 163 -9.78 -0.19 14.94
CA GLU A 163 -9.37 0.04 13.55
C GLU A 163 -8.11 -0.78 13.21
N GLY A 164 -7.16 -0.88 14.15
CA GLY A 164 -5.97 -1.71 14.02
C GLY A 164 -6.29 -3.20 13.92
N LEU A 165 -7.12 -3.73 14.82
CA LEU A 165 -7.55 -5.13 14.82
C LEU A 165 -8.35 -5.48 13.54
N ALA A 166 -9.18 -4.58 13.04
CA ALA A 166 -9.88 -4.76 11.76
C ALA A 166 -8.92 -4.79 10.56
N SER A 167 -7.74 -4.17 10.68
CA SER A 167 -6.68 -4.25 9.67
C SER A 167 -5.89 -5.55 9.77
N VAL A 168 -5.65 -6.05 10.99
CA VAL A 168 -4.99 -7.34 11.24
C VAL A 168 -5.84 -8.52 10.75
N GLU A 169 -7.17 -8.46 10.93
CA GLU A 169 -8.10 -9.49 10.44
C GLU A 169 -8.06 -9.68 8.92
N LYS A 170 -7.71 -8.63 8.16
CA LYS A 170 -7.58 -8.70 6.70
C LYS A 170 -6.31 -9.42 6.25
N LEU A 171 -5.39 -9.73 7.17
CA LEU A 171 -4.17 -10.45 6.83
C LEU A 171 -4.48 -11.93 6.57
N PRO A 172 -3.87 -12.55 5.54
CA PRO A 172 -4.08 -13.96 5.26
C PRO A 172 -3.59 -14.80 6.46
N GLY A 173 -4.41 -15.74 6.93
CA GLY A 173 -4.06 -16.58 8.09
C GLY A 173 -4.26 -15.93 9.46
N ALA A 174 -4.67 -14.66 9.54
CA ALA A 174 -4.94 -14.01 10.82
C ALA A 174 -6.06 -14.68 11.63
N ALA A 175 -7.01 -15.33 10.95
CA ALA A 175 -8.11 -16.06 11.59
C ALA A 175 -7.68 -17.39 12.23
N THR A 176 -6.54 -17.96 11.82
CA THR A 176 -6.07 -19.27 12.28
C THR A 176 -4.98 -19.18 13.34
N VAL A 177 -4.39 -18.00 13.55
CA VAL A 177 -3.35 -17.79 14.55
C VAL A 177 -3.99 -17.46 15.90
N ALA A 178 -3.59 -18.20 16.92
CA ALA A 178 -3.97 -17.98 18.31
C ALA A 178 -2.72 -17.76 19.15
N LEU A 179 -2.84 -16.98 20.22
CA LEU A 179 -1.81 -16.91 21.26
C LEU A 179 -1.66 -18.24 22.00
N SER A 180 -0.61 -18.35 22.81
CA SER A 180 -0.38 -19.48 23.72
C SER A 180 -1.51 -19.72 24.72
N ASP A 181 -2.32 -18.70 25.00
CA ASP A 181 -3.51 -18.76 25.85
C ASP A 181 -4.81 -19.12 25.08
N GLY A 182 -4.72 -19.35 23.76
CA GLY A 182 -5.84 -19.62 22.87
C GLY A 182 -6.59 -18.37 22.38
N THR A 183 -6.16 -17.16 22.75
CA THR A 183 -6.83 -15.92 22.35
C THR A 183 -6.64 -15.66 20.85
N THR A 184 -7.76 -15.47 20.13
CA THR A 184 -7.79 -15.14 18.69
C THR A 184 -8.08 -13.66 18.43
N VAL A 185 -7.95 -13.20 17.17
CA VAL A 185 -8.35 -11.83 16.75
C VAL A 185 -9.82 -11.56 17.09
N VAL A 186 -10.68 -12.58 16.93
CA VAL A 186 -12.13 -12.47 17.20
C VAL A 186 -12.36 -12.24 18.69
N ASP A 187 -11.65 -12.98 19.55
CA ASP A 187 -11.76 -12.81 21.01
C ASP A 187 -11.30 -11.43 21.46
N LEU A 188 -10.21 -10.90 20.89
CA LEU A 188 -9.74 -9.55 21.19
C LEU A 188 -10.75 -8.48 20.76
N LYS A 189 -11.36 -8.62 19.58
CA LYS A 189 -12.44 -7.72 19.13
C LYS A 189 -13.66 -7.80 20.05
N LEU A 190 -14.03 -9.00 20.51
CA LEU A 190 -15.15 -9.18 21.43
C LEU A 190 -14.86 -8.53 22.79
N ARG A 191 -13.66 -8.74 23.34
CA ARG A 191 -13.24 -8.10 24.61
C ARG A 191 -13.18 -6.57 24.47
N LEU A 192 -12.69 -6.05 23.35
CA LEU A 192 -12.67 -4.62 23.07
C LEU A 192 -14.09 -4.04 22.92
N ARG A 193 -15.00 -4.76 22.26
CA ARG A 193 -16.41 -4.38 22.17
C ARG A 193 -17.06 -4.35 23.55
N ALA A 194 -16.86 -5.38 24.36
CA ALA A 194 -17.36 -5.43 25.73
C ALA A 194 -16.83 -4.25 26.56
N PHE A 195 -15.54 -3.93 26.45
CA PHE A 195 -14.95 -2.76 27.08
C PHE A 195 -15.62 -1.44 26.64
N ARG A 196 -15.90 -1.29 25.34
CA ARG A 196 -16.54 -0.08 24.80
C ARG A 196 -18.02 0.05 25.16
N GLU A 197 -18.74 -1.06 25.25
CA GLU A 197 -20.19 -1.07 25.49
C GLU A 197 -20.55 -1.09 26.98
N GLN A 198 -19.69 -1.65 27.83
CA GLN A 198 -19.97 -1.82 29.26
C GLN A 198 -19.14 -0.86 30.13
N THR A 199 -17.85 -0.74 29.86
CA THR A 199 -16.91 -0.04 30.75
C THR A 199 -16.82 1.46 30.45
N LEU A 200 -16.77 1.84 29.16
CA LEU A 200 -16.72 3.27 28.80
C LEU A 200 -17.96 4.07 29.22
N PRO A 201 -19.21 3.59 29.04
CA PRO A 201 -20.39 4.36 29.43
C PRO A 201 -20.46 4.56 30.95
N SER A 202 -20.11 3.56 31.76
CA SER A 202 -20.12 3.70 33.23
C SER A 202 -19.12 4.73 33.74
N ILE A 203 -17.95 4.84 33.10
CA ILE A 203 -16.96 5.87 33.43
C ILE A 203 -17.48 7.24 32.96
N GLN A 204 -18.06 7.30 31.77
CA GLN A 204 -18.60 8.55 31.22
C GLN A 204 -19.68 9.14 32.14
N ASP A 205 -20.62 8.33 32.60
CA ASP A 205 -21.67 8.76 33.53
C ASP A 205 -21.08 9.22 34.87
N SER A 206 -20.06 8.52 35.37
CA SER A 206 -19.36 8.88 36.60
C SER A 206 -18.61 10.21 36.47
N VAL A 207 -17.91 10.42 35.36
CA VAL A 207 -17.19 11.68 35.08
C VAL A 207 -18.17 12.84 34.87
N LEU A 208 -19.25 12.64 34.10
CA LEU A 208 -20.25 13.69 33.84
C LEU A 208 -21.02 14.13 35.09
N THR A 209 -21.26 13.22 36.03
CA THR A 209 -21.99 13.52 37.28
C THR A 209 -21.12 14.21 38.33
N GLN A 210 -19.79 14.08 38.26
CA GLN A 210 -18.86 14.66 39.24
C GLN A 210 -18.12 15.91 38.77
N ILE A 211 -18.22 16.32 37.50
CA ILE A 211 -17.73 17.64 37.07
C ILE A 211 -18.64 18.72 37.69
N GLY A 212 -18.31 19.12 38.91
CA GLY A 212 -18.94 20.24 39.63
C GLY A 212 -18.43 21.61 39.17
N ASN A 213 -17.38 21.65 38.33
CA ASN A 213 -16.71 22.88 37.95
C ASN A 213 -17.16 23.34 36.54
N ASN A 214 -18.01 24.37 36.50
CA ASN A 214 -18.59 24.94 35.27
C ASN A 214 -17.56 25.26 34.16
N GLN A 215 -16.32 25.63 34.52
CA GLN A 215 -15.26 25.91 33.54
C GLN A 215 -14.75 24.66 32.82
N GLU A 216 -14.68 23.51 33.49
CA GLU A 216 -14.25 22.24 32.88
C GLU A 216 -15.35 21.69 31.98
N MET A 217 -16.62 21.81 32.40
CA MET A 217 -17.78 21.49 31.56
C MET A 217 -17.88 22.38 30.31
N LEU A 218 -17.50 23.67 30.40
CA LEU A 218 -17.43 24.56 29.25
C LEU A 218 -16.31 24.19 28.27
N LYS A 219 -15.10 23.89 28.78
CA LYS A 219 -14.00 23.40 27.92
C LYS A 219 -14.37 22.07 27.26
N LEU A 220 -15.07 21.21 27.99
CA LEU A 220 -15.57 19.93 27.50
C LEU A 220 -16.59 20.09 26.38
N SER A 221 -17.60 20.95 26.56
CA SER A 221 -18.61 21.19 25.53
C SER A 221 -17.97 21.74 24.26
N GLN A 222 -16.99 22.65 24.37
CA GLN A 222 -16.22 23.15 23.22
C GLN A 222 -15.39 22.06 22.53
N ALA A 223 -14.71 21.18 23.29
CA ALA A 223 -13.95 20.08 22.72
C ALA A 223 -14.85 19.05 22.02
N MET A 224 -16.01 18.72 22.62
CA MET A 224 -17.01 17.83 22.02
C MET A 224 -17.65 18.46 20.79
N GLU A 225 -17.92 19.76 20.77
CA GLU A 225 -18.41 20.47 19.59
C GLU A 225 -17.41 20.45 18.45
N LEU A 226 -16.12 20.65 18.75
CA LEU A 226 -15.06 20.56 17.75
C LEU A 226 -14.97 19.15 17.17
N GLN A 227 -15.00 18.12 18.03
CA GLN A 227 -15.02 16.72 17.59
C GLN A 227 -16.26 16.41 16.75
N LEU A 228 -17.42 16.95 17.14
CA LEU A 228 -18.66 16.78 16.39
C LEU A 228 -18.53 17.39 15.00
N LYS A 229 -18.01 18.61 14.88
CA LYS A 229 -17.77 19.26 13.57
C LYS A 229 -16.84 18.43 12.68
N PHE A 230 -15.75 17.91 13.23
CA PHE A 230 -14.84 17.04 12.47
C PHE A 230 -15.53 15.75 12.02
N ARG A 231 -16.35 15.15 12.88
CA ARG A 231 -17.10 13.93 12.55
C ARG A 231 -18.21 14.18 11.55
N GLU A 232 -18.95 15.27 11.67
CA GLU A 232 -19.97 15.68 10.69
C GLU A 232 -19.34 15.93 9.32
N SER A 233 -18.15 16.56 9.28
CA SER A 233 -17.39 16.73 8.03
C SER A 233 -16.97 15.38 7.43
N ARG A 234 -16.52 14.44 8.26
CA ARG A 234 -16.15 13.08 7.83
C ARG A 234 -17.36 12.29 7.34
N ALA A 235 -18.47 12.31 8.08
CA ALA A 235 -19.73 11.67 7.72
C ALA A 235 -20.30 12.24 6.41
N LYS A 236 -20.21 13.56 6.23
CA LYS A 236 -20.56 14.21 4.97
C LYS A 236 -19.66 13.73 3.84
N SER A 237 -18.35 13.64 4.07
CA SER A 237 -17.42 13.15 3.05
C SER A 237 -17.66 11.68 2.68
N SER A 238 -18.01 10.81 3.64
CA SER A 238 -18.37 9.42 3.34
C SER A 238 -19.71 9.34 2.58
N GLN A 239 -20.69 10.17 2.92
CA GLN A 239 -21.93 10.30 2.18
C GLN A 239 -21.72 10.81 0.74
N ASP A 240 -20.87 11.82 0.55
CA ASP A 240 -20.52 12.39 -0.76
C ASP A 240 -19.78 11.36 -1.64
N ARG A 241 -18.93 10.52 -1.04
CA ARG A 241 -18.28 9.41 -1.74
C ARG A 241 -19.28 8.34 -2.15
N LEU A 242 -20.22 7.99 -1.26
CA LEU A 242 -21.27 7.03 -1.57
C LEU A 242 -22.17 7.54 -2.70
N SER A 243 -22.57 8.81 -2.67
CA SER A 243 -23.39 9.40 -3.72
C SER A 243 -22.65 9.44 -5.06
N ALA A 244 -21.35 9.76 -5.07
CA ALA A 244 -20.52 9.67 -6.27
C ALA A 244 -20.39 8.23 -6.82
N LEU A 245 -20.25 7.22 -5.94
CA LEU A 245 -20.23 5.82 -6.36
C LEU A 245 -21.59 5.37 -6.93
N VAL A 246 -22.69 5.80 -6.33
CA VAL A 246 -24.04 5.52 -6.84
C VAL A 246 -24.29 6.21 -8.17
N GLU A 247 -23.81 7.45 -8.34
CA GLU A 247 -23.96 8.19 -9.59
C GLU A 247 -23.11 7.59 -10.71
N THR A 248 -21.85 7.20 -10.43
CA THR A 248 -21.02 6.48 -11.41
C THR A 248 -21.61 5.14 -11.80
N TYR A 249 -22.24 4.41 -10.86
CA TYR A 249 -23.02 3.21 -11.18
C TYR A 249 -24.23 3.51 -12.07
N ARG A 250 -24.95 4.61 -11.80
CA ARG A 250 -26.08 5.06 -12.61
C ARG A 250 -25.64 5.45 -14.03
N ASP A 251 -24.57 6.21 -14.15
CA ASP A 251 -23.98 6.64 -15.42
C ASP A 251 -23.48 5.45 -16.24
N TYR A 252 -22.86 4.46 -15.57
CA TYR A 252 -22.47 3.20 -16.21
C TYR A 252 -23.67 2.44 -16.77
N LEU A 253 -24.80 2.40 -16.05
CA LEU A 253 -26.04 1.81 -16.54
C LEU A 253 -26.68 2.61 -17.69
N ALA A 254 -26.46 3.92 -17.75
CA ALA A 254 -27.00 4.81 -18.78
C ALA A 254 -26.14 4.88 -20.06
N GLY A 255 -24.82 4.74 -19.96
CA GLY A 255 -23.84 4.93 -21.04
C GLY A 255 -23.63 3.75 -21.99
N ARG A 256 -24.43 2.66 -21.90
CA ARG A 256 -24.24 1.48 -22.75
C ARG A 256 -24.94 1.66 -24.12
N PRO A 257 -24.23 1.58 -25.26
CA PRO A 257 -24.84 1.60 -26.58
C PRO A 257 -25.65 0.30 -26.78
N GLY A 258 -26.97 0.44 -26.91
CA GLY A 258 -27.93 -0.67 -26.88
C GLY A 258 -29.19 -0.38 -26.05
N SER A 259 -29.22 0.75 -25.32
CA SER A 259 -30.45 1.27 -24.74
C SER A 259 -31.39 1.76 -25.86
N ILE A 260 -32.39 0.95 -26.17
CA ILE A 260 -33.53 1.31 -27.01
C ILE A 260 -34.11 2.64 -26.49
N SER A 261 -34.16 3.64 -27.37
CA SER A 261 -34.95 4.85 -27.16
C SER A 261 -36.41 4.45 -26.95
N ALA A 262 -36.86 4.46 -25.69
CA ALA A 262 -38.27 4.57 -25.36
C ALA A 262 -38.51 6.02 -24.96
N ASP A 263 -38.89 6.78 -25.98
CA ASP A 263 -39.58 8.05 -25.90
C ASP A 263 -40.75 7.97 -24.90
N THR A 264 -40.73 8.79 -23.85
CA THR A 264 -41.91 9.50 -23.31
C THR A 264 -41.49 10.43 -22.18
N GLY A 265 -41.70 11.73 -22.41
CA GLY A 265 -41.49 12.77 -21.42
C GLY A 265 -42.48 12.72 -20.25
N GLY A 266 -42.00 13.14 -19.08
CA GLY A 266 -42.82 13.41 -17.89
C GLY A 266 -41.97 13.33 -16.60
N PRO A 267 -42.14 14.25 -15.63
CA PRO A 267 -41.37 14.23 -14.39
C PRO A 267 -41.93 13.13 -13.48
N VAL A 268 -41.13 12.09 -13.20
CA VAL A 268 -41.56 10.98 -12.35
C VAL A 268 -41.02 11.15 -10.93
N ALA A 269 -41.96 11.47 -10.05
CA ALA A 269 -41.86 11.33 -8.60
C ALA A 269 -41.69 9.85 -8.18
N SER A 270 -41.13 9.68 -6.99
CA SER A 270 -40.85 8.41 -6.31
C SER A 270 -42.04 7.45 -6.25
N THR A 271 -41.85 6.19 -6.66
CA THR A 271 -42.61 5.05 -6.12
C THR A 271 -41.79 3.75 -6.24
N GLY A 272 -41.38 3.21 -5.10
CA GLY A 272 -40.40 2.13 -4.92
C GLY A 272 -40.83 0.70 -5.30
N GLY A 273 -41.59 0.51 -6.38
CA GLY A 273 -42.01 -0.83 -6.84
C GLY A 273 -41.41 -1.27 -8.18
N ARG A 274 -41.07 -0.33 -9.07
CA ARG A 274 -40.63 -0.63 -10.45
C ARG A 274 -39.12 -0.82 -10.62
N PHE A 275 -38.35 -0.59 -9.56
CA PHE A 275 -36.89 -0.72 -9.58
C PHE A 275 -36.47 -2.20 -9.63
N VAL A 276 -37.19 -3.09 -8.93
CA VAL A 276 -36.81 -4.51 -8.76
C VAL A 276 -37.02 -5.34 -10.05
N GLU A 277 -38.11 -5.13 -10.79
CA GLU A 277 -38.37 -5.88 -12.04
C GLU A 277 -37.46 -5.45 -13.20
N ILE A 278 -37.17 -4.14 -13.31
CA ILE A 278 -36.23 -3.64 -14.32
C ILE A 278 -34.79 -4.05 -13.96
N PHE A 279 -34.44 -4.11 -12.67
CA PHE A 279 -33.16 -4.59 -12.15
C PHE A 279 -32.92 -6.07 -12.43
N LEU A 280 -33.91 -6.94 -12.20
CA LEU A 280 -33.78 -8.39 -12.40
C LEU A 280 -33.65 -8.77 -13.88
N ASN A 281 -34.45 -8.15 -14.76
CA ASN A 281 -34.37 -8.41 -16.21
C ASN A 281 -33.05 -7.90 -16.83
N ARG A 282 -32.42 -6.86 -16.25
CA ARG A 282 -31.11 -6.34 -16.69
C ARG A 282 -29.93 -7.11 -16.09
N LEU A 283 -30.05 -7.62 -14.85
CA LEU A 283 -29.08 -8.54 -14.25
C LEU A 283 -28.95 -9.84 -15.04
N LEU A 284 -30.07 -10.33 -15.59
CA LEU A 284 -30.10 -11.53 -16.42
C LEU A 284 -29.38 -11.33 -17.77
N GLY A 285 -29.44 -10.12 -18.34
CA GLY A 285 -28.68 -9.73 -19.54
C GLY A 285 -27.21 -9.41 -19.28
N LEU A 286 -26.87 -8.98 -18.06
CA LEU A 286 -25.50 -8.69 -17.61
C LEU A 286 -24.68 -9.94 -17.28
N ALA A 287 -25.31 -11.11 -17.13
CA ALA A 287 -24.64 -12.36 -16.80
C ALA A 287 -23.80 -12.95 -17.96
N GLN A 288 -23.90 -12.42 -19.18
CA GLN A 288 -23.33 -13.01 -20.40
C GLN A 288 -21.93 -12.50 -20.79
N THR A 289 -21.44 -11.37 -20.28
CA THR A 289 -20.07 -10.87 -20.53
C THR A 289 -19.22 -10.93 -19.26
N GLY A 290 -18.28 -11.89 -19.20
CA GLY A 290 -17.52 -12.21 -17.99
C GLY A 290 -16.76 -11.04 -17.35
N ALA A 291 -16.19 -10.12 -18.15
CA ALA A 291 -15.45 -8.96 -17.65
C ALA A 291 -16.35 -7.88 -17.02
N ASP A 292 -17.59 -7.72 -17.50
CA ASP A 292 -18.55 -6.76 -16.95
C ASP A 292 -19.08 -7.23 -15.57
N ARG A 293 -19.18 -8.55 -15.35
CA ARG A 293 -19.61 -9.11 -14.05
C ARG A 293 -18.61 -8.80 -12.94
N ASP A 294 -17.32 -8.87 -13.21
CA ASP A 294 -16.29 -8.57 -12.21
C ASP A 294 -16.24 -7.08 -11.87
N TYR A 295 -16.37 -6.20 -12.87
CA TYR A 295 -16.46 -4.76 -12.65
C TYR A 295 -17.70 -4.38 -11.83
N LEU A 296 -18.87 -4.92 -12.17
CA LEU A 296 -20.11 -4.68 -11.45
C LEU A 296 -20.08 -5.24 -10.03
N ARG A 297 -19.54 -6.45 -9.86
CA ARG A 297 -19.37 -7.06 -8.53
C ARG A 297 -18.51 -6.16 -7.64
N LYS A 298 -17.39 -5.68 -8.17
CA LYS A 298 -16.48 -4.77 -7.45
C LYS A 298 -17.15 -3.44 -7.11
N MET A 299 -17.89 -2.84 -8.05
CA MET A 299 -18.60 -1.59 -7.82
C MET A 299 -19.71 -1.73 -6.77
N LEU A 300 -20.47 -2.84 -6.81
CA LEU A 300 -21.47 -3.15 -5.78
C LEU A 300 -20.85 -3.37 -4.41
N GLU A 301 -19.71 -4.07 -4.34
CA GLU A 301 -18.97 -4.27 -3.09
C GLU A 301 -18.45 -2.93 -2.53
N GLU A 302 -17.98 -2.02 -3.39
CA GLU A 302 -17.55 -0.68 -2.99
C GLU A 302 -18.73 0.18 -2.51
N ILE A 303 -19.90 0.09 -3.15
CA ILE A 303 -21.14 0.76 -2.70
C ILE A 303 -21.59 0.21 -1.34
N GLU A 304 -21.57 -1.11 -1.15
CA GLU A 304 -21.95 -1.75 0.11
C GLU A 304 -21.03 -1.31 1.25
N LYS A 305 -19.71 -1.38 1.03
CA LYS A 305 -18.71 -0.87 2.00
C LYS A 305 -18.92 0.60 2.29
N GLY A 306 -19.13 1.42 1.25
CA GLY A 306 -19.41 2.85 1.39
C GLY A 306 -20.65 3.12 2.23
N ARG A 307 -21.71 2.32 2.06
CA ARG A 307 -22.95 2.44 2.84
C ARG A 307 -22.76 2.07 4.30
N ILE A 308 -22.09 0.96 4.58
CA ILE A 308 -21.77 0.54 5.96
C ILE A 308 -20.96 1.64 6.66
N GLN A 309 -19.95 2.18 5.98
CA GLN A 309 -19.11 3.24 6.53
C GLN A 309 -19.88 4.53 6.78
N ALA A 310 -20.70 4.99 5.84
CA ALA A 310 -21.54 6.18 6.02
C ALA A 310 -22.51 6.02 7.20
N THR A 311 -23.14 4.85 7.33
CA THR A 311 -24.08 4.56 8.43
C THR A 311 -23.35 4.55 9.79
N GLN A 312 -22.15 3.97 9.86
CA GLN A 312 -21.33 3.98 11.08
C GLN A 312 -20.87 5.39 11.47
N ASP A 313 -20.43 6.19 10.49
CA ASP A 313 -20.02 7.57 10.71
C ASP A 313 -21.21 8.40 11.25
N GLU A 314 -22.41 8.22 10.68
CA GLU A 314 -23.64 8.90 11.10
C GLU A 314 -24.09 8.51 12.51
N LEU A 315 -24.09 7.20 12.83
CA LEU A 315 -24.39 6.71 14.18
C LEU A 315 -23.45 7.34 15.22
N SER A 316 -22.16 7.41 14.90
CA SER A 316 -21.17 7.99 15.80
C SER A 316 -21.34 9.50 16.01
N CYS A 317 -21.91 10.21 15.02
CA CYS A 317 -22.29 11.62 15.16
C CYS A 317 -23.51 11.75 16.08
N GLN A 318 -24.48 10.84 15.96
CA GLN A 318 -25.67 10.83 16.79
C GLN A 318 -25.34 10.58 18.27
N GLU A 319 -24.48 9.61 18.57
CA GLU A 319 -23.97 9.35 19.93
C GLU A 319 -23.31 10.61 20.53
N LEU A 320 -22.44 11.26 19.75
CA LEU A 320 -21.74 12.44 20.23
C LEU A 320 -22.69 13.63 20.44
N ARG A 321 -23.72 13.80 19.59
CA ARG A 321 -24.78 14.80 19.79
C ARG A 321 -25.55 14.57 21.09
N GLN A 322 -25.96 13.33 21.36
CA GLN A 322 -26.64 12.98 22.61
C GLN A 322 -25.77 13.28 23.82
N ASN A 323 -24.47 12.95 23.75
CA ASN A 323 -23.52 13.27 24.82
C ASN A 323 -23.37 14.78 25.03
N LEU A 324 -23.32 15.56 23.95
CA LEU A 324 -23.25 17.02 24.02
C LEU A 324 -24.51 17.62 24.63
N GLU A 325 -25.67 17.06 24.30
CA GLU A 325 -26.96 17.47 24.85
C GLU A 325 -27.05 17.15 26.35
N MET A 326 -26.55 15.99 26.78
CA MET A 326 -26.43 15.67 28.22
C MET A 326 -25.53 16.68 28.94
N VAL A 327 -24.35 17.00 28.39
CA VAL A 327 -23.43 18.01 28.97
C VAL A 327 -24.10 19.39 29.04
N ARG A 328 -24.79 19.82 27.97
CA ARG A 328 -25.53 21.09 27.94
C ARG A 328 -26.67 21.12 28.95
N SER A 329 -27.39 20.02 29.10
CA SER A 329 -28.48 19.91 30.07
C SER A 329 -27.97 19.96 31.51
N ALA A 330 -26.80 19.37 31.80
CA ALA A 330 -26.16 19.44 33.10
C ALA A 330 -25.66 20.86 33.42
N LEU A 331 -25.05 21.55 32.45
CA LEU A 331 -24.70 22.97 32.53
C LEU A 331 -25.93 23.85 32.81
N ALA A 332 -27.05 23.60 32.13
CA ALA A 332 -28.29 24.36 32.32
C ALA A 332 -28.90 24.17 33.71
N ARG A 333 -28.85 22.95 34.27
CA ARG A 333 -29.33 22.65 35.63
C ARG A 333 -28.49 23.35 36.70
N GLN A 334 -27.16 23.32 36.58
CA GLN A 334 -26.27 24.03 37.52
C GLN A 334 -26.38 25.56 37.41
N GLY A 335 -26.70 26.09 36.22
CA GLY A 335 -26.97 27.52 36.03
C GLY A 335 -28.30 27.98 36.66
N ALA A 336 -29.30 27.10 36.74
CA ALA A 336 -30.62 27.40 37.30
C ALA A 336 -30.70 27.29 38.84
N GLU A 337 -29.81 26.52 39.47
CA GLU A 337 -29.77 26.34 40.94
C GLU A 337 -29.00 27.44 41.71
N ARG A 338 -28.76 28.62 41.11
CA ARG A 338 -28.33 29.81 41.86
C ARG A 338 -29.54 30.70 42.19
N PRO A 339 -30.32 30.44 43.27
CA PRO A 339 -31.20 31.45 43.80
C PRO A 339 -30.34 32.59 44.37
N ALA A 340 -30.64 33.82 43.92
CA ALA A 340 -30.06 35.03 44.47
C ALA A 340 -30.48 35.16 45.94
N GLY A 341 -29.58 34.82 46.87
CA GLY A 341 -29.70 35.21 48.28
C GLY A 341 -29.87 34.07 49.28
N SER A 342 -28.90 33.17 49.41
CA SER A 342 -28.70 32.43 50.67
C SER A 342 -27.28 32.63 51.18
N PRO A 343 -27.10 33.01 52.46
CA PRO A 343 -25.78 33.30 53.03
C PRO A 343 -24.94 32.03 53.15
N LEU A 344 -23.63 32.24 52.99
CA LEU A 344 -22.53 31.29 53.08
C LEU A 344 -22.73 30.20 54.13
N GLN A 345 -22.99 28.98 53.68
CA GLN A 345 -22.61 27.79 54.42
C GLN A 345 -21.54 27.08 53.57
N PRO A 346 -20.29 26.95 54.05
CA PRO A 346 -19.28 26.20 53.32
C PRO A 346 -19.78 24.76 53.15
N PRO A 347 -19.77 24.20 51.93
CA PRO A 347 -20.13 22.80 51.75
C PRO A 347 -19.20 21.93 52.61
N PRO A 348 -19.70 20.84 53.22
CA PRO A 348 -18.84 19.90 53.92
C PRO A 348 -17.80 19.33 52.94
N PRO A 349 -16.57 19.02 53.39
CA PRO A 349 -15.50 18.50 52.53
C PRO A 349 -15.89 17.09 52.04
N GLN A 350 -16.51 17.02 50.86
CA GLN A 350 -16.84 15.78 50.14
C GLN A 350 -15.90 15.52 48.95
N GLU A 351 -14.95 16.43 48.67
CA GLU A 351 -14.13 16.41 47.45
C GLU A 351 -13.10 15.27 47.38
N ASP A 352 -12.66 14.68 48.50
CA ASP A 352 -11.55 13.69 48.47
C ASP A 352 -11.98 12.22 48.23
N ARG A 353 -13.22 11.85 48.56
CA ARG A 353 -13.69 10.45 48.43
C ARG A 353 -14.31 10.12 47.08
N ALA A 354 -14.90 11.10 46.41
CA ALA A 354 -15.56 10.90 45.11
C ALA A 354 -14.54 10.88 43.95
N THR A 355 -13.59 11.83 43.97
CA THR A 355 -12.49 11.95 43.00
C THR A 355 -11.54 10.76 43.02
N SER A 356 -11.26 10.20 44.20
CA SER A 356 -10.43 8.99 44.33
C SER A 356 -11.07 7.75 43.68
N GLY A 357 -12.40 7.66 43.65
CA GLY A 357 -13.14 6.57 42.99
C GLY A 357 -13.07 6.64 41.46
N ILE A 358 -13.20 7.84 40.89
CA ILE A 358 -13.09 8.04 39.43
C ILE A 358 -11.65 7.83 38.96
N ALA A 359 -10.68 8.39 39.67
CA ALA A 359 -9.27 8.19 39.35
C ALA A 359 -8.89 6.71 39.38
N ALA A 360 -9.43 5.92 40.32
CA ALA A 360 -9.26 4.48 40.37
C ALA A 360 -9.92 3.78 39.17
N SER A 361 -11.18 4.10 38.85
CA SER A 361 -11.89 3.51 37.70
C SER A 361 -11.23 3.82 36.36
N LEU A 362 -10.74 5.04 36.16
CA LEU A 362 -9.97 5.44 34.97
C LEU A 362 -8.64 4.69 34.88
N ARG A 363 -7.94 4.50 36.01
CA ARG A 363 -6.69 3.73 36.07
C ARG A 363 -6.93 2.26 35.74
N ASP A 364 -7.96 1.65 36.33
CA ASP A 364 -8.32 0.26 36.06
C ASP A 364 -8.69 0.05 34.60
N SER A 365 -9.43 0.99 34.00
CA SER A 365 -9.82 0.95 32.59
C SER A 365 -8.63 1.14 31.66
N ALA A 366 -7.68 2.02 32.03
CA ALA A 366 -6.43 2.16 31.31
C ALA A 366 -5.58 0.89 31.38
N ALA A 367 -5.55 0.21 32.53
CA ALA A 367 -4.86 -1.07 32.70
C ALA A 367 -5.49 -2.19 31.86
N GLN A 368 -6.83 -2.30 31.86
CA GLN A 368 -7.55 -3.27 31.02
C GLN A 368 -7.28 -3.04 29.52
N LEU A 369 -7.32 -1.79 29.07
CA LEU A 369 -7.00 -1.44 27.68
C LEU A 369 -5.51 -1.73 27.37
N GLY A 370 -4.61 -1.54 28.33
CA GLY A 370 -3.21 -1.90 28.23
C GLY A 370 -3.00 -3.40 28.00
N LEU A 371 -3.69 -4.26 28.75
CA LEU A 371 -3.65 -5.71 28.57
C LEU A 371 -4.17 -6.13 27.19
N LEU A 372 -5.23 -5.49 26.70
CA LEU A 372 -5.76 -5.74 25.36
C LEU A 372 -4.76 -5.32 24.27
N LEU A 373 -4.10 -4.18 24.44
CA LEU A 373 -3.04 -3.71 23.56
C LEU A 373 -1.86 -4.69 23.52
N ASP A 374 -1.39 -5.15 24.66
CA ASP A 374 -0.27 -6.09 24.72
C ASP A 374 -0.64 -7.46 24.13
N SER A 375 -1.85 -7.95 24.41
CA SER A 375 -2.36 -9.19 23.80
C SER A 375 -2.47 -9.05 22.27
N SER A 376 -2.96 -7.91 21.78
CA SER A 376 -3.03 -7.65 20.34
C SER A 376 -1.65 -7.56 19.68
N ARG A 377 -0.65 -6.98 20.36
CA ARG A 377 0.74 -6.94 19.86
C ARG A 377 1.35 -8.32 19.78
N GLN A 378 1.19 -9.13 20.83
CA GLN A 378 1.66 -10.52 20.83
C GLN A 378 1.00 -11.33 19.71
N LEU A 379 -0.29 -11.08 19.45
CA LEU A 379 -1.01 -11.75 18.38
C LEU A 379 -0.45 -11.37 17.00
N VAL A 380 -0.18 -10.08 16.81
CA VAL A 380 0.42 -9.57 15.59
C VAL A 380 1.84 -10.13 15.36
N ILE A 381 2.63 -10.28 16.42
CA ILE A 381 3.94 -10.95 16.37
C ILE A 381 3.75 -12.42 15.97
N ALA A 382 2.85 -13.16 16.63
CA ALA A 382 2.57 -14.56 16.31
C ALA A 382 2.06 -14.74 14.86
N ILE A 383 1.22 -13.81 14.36
CA ILE A 383 0.79 -13.79 12.96
C ILE A 383 2.00 -13.60 12.06
N SER A 384 2.86 -12.64 12.35
CA SER A 384 4.06 -12.39 11.55
C SER A 384 4.98 -13.61 11.52
N GLU A 385 5.20 -14.28 12.65
CA GLU A 385 6.02 -15.49 12.75
C GLU A 385 5.41 -16.68 12.00
N SER A 386 4.09 -16.89 12.13
CA SER A 386 3.37 -17.92 11.37
C SER A 386 3.43 -17.66 9.86
N TYR A 387 3.36 -16.39 9.46
CA TYR A 387 3.44 -15.98 8.07
C TYR A 387 4.84 -16.22 7.49
N LEU A 388 5.88 -15.98 8.30
CA LEU A 388 7.27 -16.29 7.97
C LEU A 388 7.54 -17.79 7.81
N GLY A 389 6.82 -18.65 8.53
CA GLY A 389 6.96 -20.10 8.44
C GLY A 389 6.26 -20.78 7.26
N HIS A 390 5.23 -20.14 6.66
CA HIS A 390 4.34 -20.79 5.68
C HIS A 390 4.53 -20.34 4.22
N HIS A 391 5.33 -19.30 3.95
CA HIS A 391 5.68 -18.87 2.59
C HIS A 391 7.19 -18.76 2.40
N PRO A 392 7.86 -19.77 1.81
CA PRO A 392 9.26 -19.62 1.39
C PRO A 392 9.44 -18.67 0.18
N ASP A 393 8.38 -18.35 -0.55
CA ASP A 393 8.53 -17.81 -1.90
C ASP A 393 8.22 -16.31 -1.96
N LEU A 394 9.13 -15.48 -1.39
CA LEU A 394 9.29 -14.07 -1.83
C LEU A 394 9.67 -13.99 -3.32
N PHE A 395 10.08 -15.12 -3.91
CA PHE A 395 10.43 -15.28 -5.31
C PHE A 395 9.98 -16.66 -5.80
N SER A 396 9.76 -16.80 -7.11
CA SER A 396 9.57 -18.10 -7.75
C SER A 396 10.50 -18.24 -8.95
N VAL A 397 11.10 -19.42 -9.12
CA VAL A 397 12.00 -19.69 -10.24
C VAL A 397 11.16 -20.15 -11.44
N THR A 398 10.86 -19.22 -12.34
CA THR A 398 9.96 -19.45 -13.49
C THR A 398 10.62 -20.16 -14.68
N ARG A 399 11.96 -20.17 -14.77
CA ARG A 399 12.73 -20.90 -15.80
C ARG A 399 13.96 -21.56 -15.20
N GLY A 400 14.28 -22.76 -15.68
CA GLY A 400 15.48 -23.50 -15.30
C GLY A 400 16.78 -22.85 -15.79
N TRP A 401 17.90 -23.40 -15.32
CA TRP A 401 19.25 -22.89 -15.60
C TRP A 401 19.63 -23.03 -17.08
N GLU A 402 20.04 -21.93 -17.71
CA GLU A 402 20.57 -21.92 -19.09
C GLU A 402 22.07 -21.63 -19.09
N LEU A 403 22.86 -22.53 -19.68
CA LEU A 403 24.28 -22.29 -19.93
C LEU A 403 24.45 -21.62 -21.30
N LYS A 404 24.76 -20.33 -21.33
CA LYS A 404 25.18 -19.65 -22.57
C LYS A 404 26.68 -19.49 -22.58
N LYS A 405 27.37 -20.31 -23.39
CA LYS A 405 28.76 -20.05 -23.76
C LYS A 405 28.76 -18.86 -24.71
N VAL A 406 29.06 -17.67 -24.20
CA VAL A 406 29.41 -16.54 -25.06
C VAL A 406 30.77 -16.88 -25.64
N GLN A 407 30.79 -17.40 -26.87
CA GLN A 407 32.05 -17.62 -27.55
C GLN A 407 32.70 -16.24 -27.72
N PRO A 408 33.92 -16.01 -27.19
CA PRO A 408 34.64 -14.80 -27.52
C PRO A 408 34.75 -14.74 -29.04
N LEU A 409 34.58 -13.56 -29.65
CA LEU A 409 34.84 -13.38 -31.09
C LEU A 409 36.18 -14.05 -31.38
N SER A 410 36.14 -15.09 -32.22
CA SER A 410 37.33 -15.90 -32.44
C SER A 410 38.46 -14.99 -32.90
N ARG A 411 39.70 -15.29 -32.49
CA ARG A 411 40.87 -14.51 -32.95
C ARG A 411 40.89 -14.37 -34.47
N VAL A 412 40.35 -15.37 -35.18
CA VAL A 412 40.15 -15.38 -36.64
C VAL A 412 39.16 -14.31 -37.09
N ALA A 413 38.03 -14.11 -36.39
CA ALA A 413 37.05 -13.07 -36.72
C ALA A 413 37.63 -11.65 -36.53
N LEU A 414 38.44 -11.44 -35.48
CA LEU A 414 39.16 -10.17 -35.27
C LEU A 414 40.21 -9.92 -36.36
N ILE A 415 40.97 -10.95 -36.75
CA ILE A 415 41.96 -10.85 -37.83
C ILE A 415 41.25 -10.57 -39.17
N LEU A 416 40.15 -11.25 -39.47
CA LEU A 416 39.36 -11.01 -40.69
C LEU A 416 38.78 -9.60 -40.73
N ALA A 417 38.26 -9.09 -39.60
CA ALA A 417 37.75 -7.73 -39.51
C ALA A 417 38.85 -6.68 -39.74
N LEU A 418 40.05 -6.92 -39.19
CA LEU A 418 41.20 -6.05 -39.39
C LEU A 418 41.70 -6.08 -40.84
N VAL A 419 41.78 -7.27 -41.46
CA VAL A 419 42.12 -7.42 -42.88
C VAL A 419 41.09 -6.72 -43.77
N ALA A 420 39.78 -6.90 -43.49
CA ALA A 420 38.72 -6.23 -44.23
C ALA A 420 38.82 -4.70 -44.13
N TRP A 421 39.13 -4.17 -42.93
CA TRP A 421 39.32 -2.74 -42.73
C TRP A 421 40.52 -2.18 -43.51
N VAL A 422 41.65 -2.91 -43.53
CA VAL A 422 42.84 -2.53 -44.32
C VAL A 422 42.54 -2.55 -45.82
N VAL A 423 41.83 -3.57 -46.32
CA VAL A 423 41.47 -3.68 -47.74
C VAL A 423 40.52 -2.54 -48.15
N LEU A 424 39.50 -2.23 -47.33
CA LEU A 424 38.59 -1.11 -47.56
C LEU A 424 39.33 0.24 -47.54
N GLY A 425 40.25 0.43 -46.59
CA GLY A 425 41.08 1.63 -46.51
C GLY A 425 41.97 1.80 -47.76
N PHE A 426 42.60 0.72 -48.22
CA PHE A 426 43.41 0.72 -49.44
C PHE A 426 42.58 1.04 -50.68
N PHE A 427 41.39 0.45 -50.81
CA PHE A 427 40.47 0.71 -51.92
C PHE A 427 40.00 2.17 -51.95
N SER A 428 39.68 2.73 -50.78
CA SER A 428 39.30 4.14 -50.66
C SER A 428 40.43 5.07 -51.10
N LEU A 429 41.68 4.73 -50.78
CA LEU A 429 42.85 5.54 -51.16
C LEU A 429 43.14 5.49 -52.67
N LEU A 430 43.01 4.30 -53.28
CA LEU A 430 43.08 4.15 -54.74
C LEU A 430 42.00 4.96 -55.45
N MET A 431 40.77 4.95 -54.93
CA MET A 431 39.64 5.69 -55.50
C MET A 431 39.90 7.21 -55.46
N LEU A 432 40.45 7.73 -54.35
CA LEU A 432 40.87 9.13 -54.24
C LEU A 432 42.00 9.51 -55.21
N LEU A 433 42.99 8.63 -55.39
CA LEU A 433 44.06 8.84 -56.37
C LEU A 433 43.53 8.86 -57.80
N PHE A 434 42.57 7.98 -58.12
CA PHE A 434 41.93 7.95 -59.43
C PHE A 434 41.12 9.23 -59.70
N ILE A 435 40.35 9.71 -58.72
CA ILE A 435 39.62 10.99 -58.81
C ILE A 435 40.60 12.13 -59.04
N LYS A 436 41.68 12.20 -58.25
CA LYS A 436 42.72 13.24 -58.39
C LYS A 436 43.35 13.23 -59.78
N HIS A 437 43.70 12.05 -60.30
CA HIS A 437 44.27 11.92 -61.64
C HIS A 437 43.29 12.40 -62.72
N ARG A 438 42.00 12.05 -62.60
CA ARG A 438 40.96 12.47 -63.55
C ARG A 438 40.74 13.98 -63.56
N ILE A 439 40.80 14.63 -62.39
CA ILE A 439 40.70 16.09 -62.29
C ILE A 439 41.90 16.77 -62.96
N VAL A 440 43.11 16.23 -62.77
CA VAL A 440 44.33 16.75 -63.42
C VAL A 440 44.28 16.55 -64.95
N SER A 441 43.77 15.42 -65.45
CA SER A 441 43.65 15.21 -66.90
C SER A 441 42.62 16.16 -67.52
N LEU A 442 41.48 16.38 -66.87
CA LEU A 442 40.45 17.31 -67.36
C LEU A 442 40.92 18.77 -67.36
N SER A 443 41.67 19.19 -66.34
CA SER A 443 42.24 20.54 -66.30
C SER A 443 43.35 20.79 -67.34
N ARG A 444 44.04 19.75 -67.82
CA ARG A 444 45.00 19.86 -68.93
C ARG A 444 44.30 19.99 -70.28
N SER A 445 43.22 19.24 -70.52
CA SER A 445 42.43 19.36 -71.76
C SER A 445 41.74 20.73 -71.88
N ALA A 446 41.26 21.30 -70.77
CA ALA A 446 40.61 22.62 -70.76
C ALA A 446 41.56 23.81 -70.97
N ARG A 447 42.90 23.61 -70.93
CA ARG A 447 43.90 24.65 -71.24
C ARG A 447 44.39 24.62 -72.69
N GLN A 448 44.00 23.61 -73.47
CA GLN A 448 44.40 23.45 -74.88
C GLN A 448 43.28 23.82 -75.87
N SER A 449 42.06 24.06 -75.39
CA SER A 449 40.97 24.74 -76.10
C SER A 449 40.95 26.21 -75.72
#